data_AF-A0A8J7TZG2-F1
#
_entry.id   AF-A0A8J7TZG2-F1
#
_cell.length_a   1.000
_cell.length_b   1.000
_cell.length_c   1.000
_cell.angle_alpha   90.00
_cell.angle_beta   90.00
_cell.angle_gamma   90.00
#
_symmetry.space_group_name_H-M   'P 1'
#
loop_
_entity.id
_entity.type
_entity.pdbx_description
1 polymer ?
#
loop_
_entity_poly.entity_id
_entity_poly.type
_entity_poly.pdbx_seq_one_letter_code
_entity_poly.pdbx_strand_id
1 'polypeptide(L)' 'MTDQQPVSCTQCGRVRDERGSAIDALAWMTERDRPGDAPRWLCPRCARAHVRDIEGKLPSEYW' A
#
# COMPACT_ATOMS: atom_id res chain seq x y z
N MET A 1 -16.21 -11.82 -15.69
CA MET A 1 -15.00 -12.19 -14.93
C MET A 1 -14.04 -11.03 -15.06
N THR A 2 -13.91 -10.19 -14.03
CA THR A 2 -13.07 -8.99 -14.08
C THR A 2 -11.62 -9.43 -14.07
N ASP A 3 -10.91 -9.19 -15.18
CA ASP A 3 -9.47 -9.38 -15.30
C ASP A 3 -8.80 -8.38 -14.35
N GLN A 4 -8.51 -8.82 -13.12
CA GLN A 4 -7.79 -8.00 -12.16
C GLN A 4 -6.34 -7.95 -12.62
N GLN A 5 -5.96 -6.81 -13.21
CA GLN A 5 -4.57 -6.57 -13.56
C GLN A 5 -3.66 -6.81 -12.35
N PRO A 6 -2.51 -7.48 -12.54
CA PRO A 6 -1.63 -7.83 -11.44
C PRO A 6 -1.16 -6.56 -10.72
N VAL A 7 -1.56 -6.42 -9.46
CA VAL A 7 -1.17 -5.29 -8.61
C VAL A 7 0.30 -5.45 -8.23
N SER A 8 1.10 -4.41 -8.46
CA SER A 8 2.52 -4.37 -8.08
C SER A 8 2.85 -3.20 -7.16
N CYS A 9 3.81 -3.41 -6.27
CA CYS A 9 4.24 -2.39 -5.33
C CYS A 9 5.09 -1.35 -6.06
N THR A 10 4.65 -0.10 -6.02
CA THR A 10 5.35 1.04 -6.65
C THR A 10 6.74 1.31 -6.06
N GLN A 11 7.02 0.85 -4.84
CA GLN A 11 8.30 1.07 -4.16
C GLN A 11 9.35 -0.02 -4.44
N CYS A 12 8.94 -1.30 -4.48
CA CYS A 12 9.88 -2.42 -4.54
C CYS A 12 9.59 -3.42 -5.66
N GLY A 13 8.54 -3.21 -6.45
CA GLY A 13 8.16 -4.06 -7.58
C GLY A 13 7.56 -5.42 -7.21
N ARG A 14 7.42 -5.75 -5.92
CA ARG A 14 6.73 -6.99 -5.50
C ARG A 14 5.35 -7.05 -6.16
N VAL A 15 4.95 -8.23 -6.64
CA VAL A 15 3.62 -8.46 -7.22
C VAL A 15 2.72 -9.09 -6.17
N ARG A 16 1.45 -8.69 -6.13
CA ARG A 16 0.43 -9.29 -5.26
C ARG A 16 0.09 -10.68 -5.77
N ASP A 17 0.30 -11.68 -4.92
CA ASP A 17 -0.15 -13.04 -5.19
C ASP A 17 -1.61 -13.20 -4.72
N GLU A 18 -2.54 -13.31 -5.67
CA GLU A 18 -3.96 -13.48 -5.38
C GLU A 18 -4.32 -14.90 -4.94
N ARG A 19 -3.44 -15.88 -5.17
CA ARG A 19 -3.61 -17.27 -4.75
C ARG A 19 -2.89 -17.60 -3.45
N GLY A 20 -2.15 -16.63 -2.91
CA GLY A 20 -1.46 -16.73 -1.63
C GLY A 20 -2.42 -16.62 -0.44
N SER A 21 -1.85 -16.30 0.73
CA SER A 21 -2.63 -16.04 1.94
C SER A 21 -3.62 -14.90 1.74
N ALA A 22 -4.90 -15.12 2.08
CA ALA A 22 -5.92 -14.08 2.05
C ALA A 22 -5.54 -12.86 2.92
N ILE A 23 -4.85 -13.10 4.04
CA ILE A 23 -4.34 -12.05 4.92
C ILE A 23 -3.28 -11.22 4.19
N ASP A 24 -2.38 -11.87 3.45
CA ASP A 24 -1.36 -11.16 2.68
C ASP A 24 -1.96 -10.34 1.53
N ALA A 25 -3.01 -10.85 0.87
CA ALA A 25 -3.71 -10.13 -0.19
C ALA A 25 -4.43 -8.89 0.33
N LEU A 26 -5.09 -8.98 1.50
CA LEU A 26 -5.80 -7.87 2.15
C LEU A 26 -4.87 -6.83 2.79
N ALA A 27 -3.62 -7.17 3.09
CA ALA A 27 -2.66 -6.27 3.73
C ALA A 27 -2.01 -5.25 2.77
N TRP A 28 -2.35 -5.28 1.48
CA TRP A 28 -1.89 -4.28 0.50
C TRP A 28 -2.59 -2.94 0.70
N MET A 29 -1.85 -1.85 0.60
CA MET A 29 -2.40 -0.50 0.72
C MET A 29 -2.46 0.19 -0.64
N THR A 30 -3.44 1.07 -0.78
CA THR A 30 -3.56 2.02 -1.88
C THR A 30 -3.46 3.44 -1.35
N GLU A 31 -2.55 4.21 -1.93
CA GLU A 31 -2.44 5.64 -1.70
C GLU A 31 -2.93 6.40 -2.94
N ARG A 32 -3.58 7.54 -2.69
CA ARG A 32 -3.97 8.51 -3.72
C ARG A 32 -3.62 9.89 -3.21
N ASP A 33 -2.67 10.55 -3.87
CA ASP A 33 -2.19 11.86 -3.47
C ASP A 33 -3.22 12.96 -3.79
N ARG A 34 -3.88 12.88 -4.95
CA ARG A 34 -4.93 13.82 -5.36
C ARG A 34 -6.15 13.11 -5.95
N PRO A 35 -7.34 13.76 -5.92
CA PRO A 35 -8.49 13.28 -6.67
C PRO A 35 -8.15 13.17 -8.16
N GLY A 36 -8.33 11.98 -8.74
CA GLY A 36 -8.07 11.70 -10.15
C GLY A 36 -6.71 11.05 -10.45
N ASP A 37 -5.79 11.00 -9.49
CA ASP A 37 -4.50 10.31 -9.68
C ASP A 37 -4.67 8.79 -9.71
N ALA A 38 -3.79 8.13 -10.47
CA ALA A 38 -3.71 6.68 -10.49
C ALA A 38 -3.33 6.15 -9.09
N PRO A 39 -4.01 5.11 -8.58
CA PRO A 39 -3.73 4.56 -7.27
C PRO A 39 -2.29 4.01 -7.21
N ARG A 40 -1.54 4.44 -6.20
CA ARG A 40 -0.22 3.87 -5.90
C ARG A 40 -0.40 2.72 -4.93
N TRP A 41 0.05 1.55 -5.33
CA TRP A 41 -0.02 0.35 -4.51
C TRP A 41 1.27 0.13 -3.75
N LEU A 42 1.14 -0.27 -2.48
CA LEU A 42 2.26 -0.61 -1.61
C LEU A 42 2.07 -1.99 -1.00
N CYS A 43 3.15 -2.78 -1.01
CA CYS A 43 3.16 -4.06 -0.31
C CYS A 43 3.20 -3.84 1.22
N PRO A 44 2.78 -4.84 2.01
CA PRO A 44 2.67 -4.70 3.47
C PRO A 44 3.98 -4.31 4.17
N ARG A 45 5.14 -4.64 3.56
CA ARG A 45 6.46 -4.25 4.06
C ARG A 45 6.75 -2.77 3.83
N CYS A 46 6.59 -2.31 2.59
CA CYS A 46 6.90 -0.93 2.21
C CYS A 46 5.91 0.05 2.85
N ALA A 47 4.64 -0.31 2.95
CA ALA A 47 3.65 0.53 3.60
C ALA A 47 3.95 0.74 5.10
N ARG A 48 4.32 -0.32 5.84
CA ARG A 48 4.74 -0.20 7.25
C ARG A 48 6.03 0.60 7.44
N ALA A 49 6.94 0.56 6.47
CA ALA A 49 8.14 1.40 6.50
C ALA A 49 7.76 2.88 6.35
N HIS A 50 6.90 3.21 5.38
CA HIS A 50 6.41 4.58 5.15
C HIS A 50 5.61 5.15 6.33
N VAL A 51 4.71 4.38 6.95
CA VAL A 51 3.93 4.84 8.12
C VAL A 51 4.83 5.20 9.31
N ARG A 52 5.87 4.40 9.57
CA ARG A 52 6.82 4.66 10.67
C ARG A 52 7.60 5.96 10.48
N ASP A 53 7.82 6.39 9.24
CA ASP A 53 8.47 7.67 8.96
C ASP A 53 7.55 8.89 9.20
N ILE A 54 6.22 8.67 9.26
CA ILE A 54 5.20 9.71 9.48
C ILE A 54 4.87 9.85 10.97
N GLU A 55 4.76 8.74 11.71
CA GLU A 55 4.40 8.73 13.14
C GLU A 55 5.41 9.49 14.02
N GLY A 56 6.69 9.53 13.62
CA GLY A 56 7.73 10.28 14.35
C GLY A 56 7.78 11.79 14.08
N LYS A 57 6.92 12.32 13.20
CA LYS A 57 6.95 13.72 12.74
C LYS A 57 5.66 14.50 13.00
N LEU A 58 4.60 13.84 13.48
CA LEU A 58 3.37 14.53 13.85
C LEU A 58 3.53 15.11 15.26
N PRO A 59 3.26 16.41 15.46
CA PRO A 59 3.22 16.99 16.79
C PRO A 59 2.22 16.24 17.68
N SER A 60 2.56 16.09 18.97
CA SER A 60 1.73 15.38 19.95
C SER A 60 0.33 15.98 20.15
N GLU A 61 0.09 17.19 19.65
CA GLU A 61 -1.22 17.86 19.71
C GLU A 61 -2.26 17.28 18.74
N TYR A 62 -1.84 16.41 17.80
CA TYR A 62 -2.72 15.78 16.80
C TYR A 62 -3.00 14.28 17.08
N TRP A 63 -2.76 13.81 18.32
CA TRP A 63 -3.13 12.48 18.80
C TRP A 63 -4.36 12.52 19.71
#